data_AF-A0A7X3YPK6-F1
#
_entry.id   AF-A0A7X3YPK6-F1
#
_cell.length_a   1.000
_cell.length_b   1.000
_cell.length_c   1.000
_cell.angle_alpha   90.00
_cell.angle_beta   90.00
_cell.angle_gamma   90.00
#
_symmetry.space_group_name_H-M   'P 1'
#
loop_
_entity.id
_entity.type
_entity.pdbx_description
1 polymer ?
#
loop_
_entity_poly.entity_id
_entity_poly.type
_entity_poly.pdbx_seq_one_letter_code
_entity_poly.pdbx_strand_id
1 'polypeptide(L)'
;MHPLDEILNTWRQEAAQAAFSRSRDMGTAFEDLCIAFLRHDPVQAAQFGAVERYGEWARQRGVPADDAGIDLVAELRDEPGAYAAIQCKFRE
;
A
#
# COMPACT_ATOMS: atom_id res chain seq x y z
N MET A 1 27.00 -1.85 -2.24
CA MET A 1 25.55 -2.11 -2.27
C MET A 1 24.86 -0.80 -1.94
N HIS A 2 23.83 -0.39 -2.67
CA HIS A 2 23.14 0.86 -2.36
C HIS A 2 22.31 0.66 -1.07
N PRO A 3 22.23 1.64 -0.14
CA PRO A 3 21.49 1.47 1.12
C PRO A 3 20.03 1.05 0.94
N LEU A 4 19.39 1.49 -0.15
CA LEU A 4 18.05 1.06 -0.50
C LEU A 4 17.99 -0.44 -0.83
N ASP A 5 18.98 -0.97 -1.55
CA ASP A 5 19.01 -2.39 -1.91
C ASP A 5 19.11 -3.25 -0.64
N GLU A 6 19.90 -2.80 0.34
CA GLU A 6 20.07 -3.47 1.63
C GLU A 6 18.79 -3.48 2.46
N ILE A 7 18.09 -2.34 2.53
CA ILE A 7 16.80 -2.23 3.22
C ILE A 7 15.75 -3.11 2.55
N LEU A 8 15.64 -3.06 1.22
CA LEU A 8 14.66 -3.86 0.48
C LEU A 8 14.96 -5.36 0.57
N ASN A 9 16.23 -5.76 0.54
CA ASN A 9 16.60 -7.17 0.69
C ASN A 9 16.32 -7.69 2.10
N THR A 10 16.60 -6.88 3.12
CA THR A 10 16.26 -7.20 4.51
C THR A 10 14.75 -7.38 4.68
N TRP A 11 13.96 -6.42 4.19
CA TRP A 11 12.50 -6.49 4.23
C TRP A 11 11.97 -7.75 3.53
N ARG A 12 12.47 -8.10 2.34
CA ARG A 12 12.08 -9.33 1.62
C ARG A 12 12.39 -10.59 2.42
N GLN A 13 13.55 -10.66 3.07
CA GLN A 13 13.96 -11.80 3.87
C GLN A 13 13.09 -11.96 5.12
N GLU A 14 12.83 -10.87 5.83
CA GLU A 14 11.96 -10.84 7.02
C GLU A 14 10.52 -11.26 6.67
N ALA A 15 9.97 -10.69 5.59
CA ALA A 15 8.66 -11.04 5.09
C ALA A 15 8.57 -12.52 4.64
N ALA A 16 9.66 -13.09 4.13
CA ALA A 16 9.70 -14.50 3.73
C ALA A 16 9.85 -15.48 4.91
N GLN A 17 10.48 -15.08 6.02
CA GLN A 17 10.81 -15.95 7.15
C GLN A 17 9.72 -16.03 8.23
N ALA A 18 8.90 -15.00 8.38
CA ALA A 18 7.92 -14.89 9.46
C ALA A 18 6.64 -15.77 9.22
N ALA A 19 6.78 -17.08 8.99
CA ALA A 19 5.65 -18.03 8.93
C ALA A 19 4.46 -17.66 8.01
N PHE A 20 4.73 -16.89 6.95
CA PHE A 20 3.75 -16.39 5.98
C PHE A 20 3.23 -17.55 5.09
N SER A 21 1.93 -17.84 5.10
CA SER A 21 1.37 -18.70 4.05
C SER A 21 1.47 -17.93 2.72
N ARG A 22 2.26 -18.47 1.78
CA ARG A 22 3.11 -17.78 0.78
C ARG A 22 2.48 -16.84 -0.27
N SER A 23 1.35 -16.18 -0.04
CA SER A 23 0.85 -15.18 -1.03
C SER A 23 0.09 -14.01 -0.42
N ARG A 24 -0.96 -14.29 0.37
CA ARG A 24 -1.82 -13.23 0.95
C ARG A 24 -1.04 -12.31 1.88
N ASP A 25 -0.20 -12.97 2.64
CA ASP A 25 0.49 -12.47 3.79
C ASP A 25 1.63 -11.54 3.29
N MET A 26 2.34 -11.97 2.23
CA MET A 26 3.32 -11.14 1.50
C MET A 26 2.66 -9.96 0.78
N GLY A 27 1.44 -10.14 0.27
CA GLY A 27 0.61 -9.07 -0.28
C GLY A 27 0.37 -7.97 0.76
N THR A 28 -0.06 -8.35 1.97
CA THR A 28 -0.26 -7.43 3.09
C THR A 28 1.02 -6.64 3.43
N ALA A 29 2.16 -7.31 3.52
CA ALA A 29 3.43 -6.63 3.81
C ALA A 29 3.81 -5.62 2.70
N PHE A 30 3.52 -5.97 1.44
CA PHE A 30 3.77 -5.08 0.30
C PHE A 30 2.83 -3.88 0.30
N GLU A 31 1.57 -4.05 0.69
CA GLU A 31 0.64 -2.94 0.92
C GLU A 31 1.19 -1.97 1.97
N ASP A 32 1.72 -2.46 3.09
CA ASP A 32 2.31 -1.61 4.14
C ASP A 32 3.53 -0.83 3.63
N LEU A 33 4.38 -1.46 2.81
CA LEU A 33 5.49 -0.79 2.14
C LEU A 33 4.99 0.31 1.20
N CYS A 34 3.94 0.04 0.40
CA CYS A 34 3.33 1.03 -0.48
C CYS A 34 2.73 2.20 0.30
N ILE A 35 2.06 1.95 1.43
CA ILE A 35 1.55 3.01 2.32
C ILE A 35 2.71 3.89 2.81
N ALA A 36 3.80 3.29 3.28
CA ALA A 36 4.96 4.04 3.76
C ALA A 36 5.57 4.90 2.65
N PHE A 37 5.74 4.33 1.45
CA PHE A 37 6.24 5.05 0.29
C PHE A 37 5.34 6.24 -0.08
N LEU A 38 4.04 6.01 -0.24
CA LEU A 38 3.08 7.05 -0.65
C LEU A 38 2.97 8.20 0.37
N ARG A 39 3.19 7.91 1.65
CA ARG A 39 3.13 8.90 2.73
C ARG A 39 4.44 9.66 2.96
N HIS A 40 5.59 9.06 2.64
CA HIS A 40 6.89 9.60 3.06
C HIS A 40 7.83 9.99 1.92
N ASP A 41 7.63 9.47 0.72
CA ASP A 41 8.37 9.97 -0.46
C ASP A 41 7.94 11.41 -0.77
N PRO A 42 8.86 12.37 -0.95
CA PRO A 42 8.50 13.78 -1.16
C PRO A 42 7.60 14.03 -2.37
N VAL A 43 7.74 13.27 -3.45
CA VAL A 43 6.92 13.43 -4.65
C VAL A 43 5.52 12.88 -4.40
N GLN A 44 5.43 11.68 -3.81
CA GLN A 44 4.14 11.06 -3.52
C GLN A 44 3.37 11.82 -2.44
N ALA A 45 4.05 12.24 -1.36
CA ALA A 45 3.44 12.97 -0.26
C ALA A 45 2.95 14.37 -0.66
N ALA A 46 3.53 14.96 -1.72
CA ALA A 46 3.04 16.20 -2.31
C ALA A 46 1.76 16.00 -3.13
N GLN A 47 1.54 14.81 -3.69
CA GLN A 47 0.36 14.47 -4.49
C GLN A 47 -0.79 13.91 -3.64
N PHE A 48 -0.47 13.05 -2.68
CA PHE A 48 -1.44 12.28 -1.92
C PHE A 48 -1.58 12.74 -0.47
N GLY A 49 -2.84 12.82 -0.03
CA GLY A 49 -3.24 13.16 1.33
C GLY A 49 -3.29 11.91 2.22
N ALA A 50 -4.48 11.60 2.73
CA ALA A 50 -4.71 10.36 3.46
C ALA A 50 -4.56 9.16 2.51
N VAL A 51 -3.80 8.15 2.94
CA VAL A 51 -3.66 6.86 2.26
C VAL A 51 -4.22 5.79 3.19
N GLU A 52 -5.26 5.08 2.78
CA GLU A 52 -6.01 4.12 3.60
C GLU A 52 -6.13 2.78 2.86
N ARG A 53 -6.29 1.67 3.60
CA ARG A 53 -6.66 0.39 2.97
C ARG A 53 -8.09 0.48 2.45
N TYR A 54 -8.35 -0.07 1.26
CA TYR A 54 -9.67 0.03 0.62
C TYR A 54 -10.80 -0.46 1.53
N GLY A 55 -10.60 -1.60 2.21
CA GLY A 55 -11.61 -2.16 3.10
C GLY A 55 -12.01 -1.22 4.25
N GLU A 56 -11.06 -0.47 4.80
CA GLU A 56 -11.33 0.51 5.87
C GLU A 56 -12.04 1.74 5.32
N TRP A 57 -11.54 2.28 4.21
CA TRP A 57 -12.13 3.42 3.52
C TRP A 57 -13.57 3.14 3.07
N ALA A 58 -13.81 1.94 2.53
CA ALA A 58 -15.11 1.47 2.06
C ALA A 58 -16.11 1.35 3.22
N ARG A 59 -15.68 0.72 4.32
CA ARG A 59 -16.49 0.57 5.54
C ARG A 59 -16.94 1.92 6.11
N GLN A 60 -16.07 2.93 6.10
CA GLN A 60 -16.40 4.27 6.58
C GLN A 60 -17.46 4.97 5.72
N ARG A 61 -17.56 4.61 4.43
CA ARG A 61 -18.47 5.22 3.44
C ARG A 61 -19.69 4.36 3.11
N GLY A 62 -19.83 3.20 3.75
CA GLY A 62 -20.93 2.27 3.51
C GLY A 62 -20.95 1.68 2.10
N VAL A 63 -19.79 1.60 1.44
CA VAL A 63 -19.66 0.99 0.10
C VAL A 63 -19.09 -0.43 0.22
N PRO A 64 -19.39 -1.32 -0.75
CA PRO A 64 -18.90 -2.71 -0.72
C PRO A 64 -17.37 -2.77 -0.72
N ALA A 65 -16.81 -3.56 0.19
CA ALA A 65 -15.36 -3.76 0.32
C ALA A 65 -14.84 -4.95 -0.52
N ASP A 66 -15.74 -5.70 -1.15
CA ASP A 66 -15.45 -6.89 -1.93
C ASP A 66 -15.28 -6.57 -3.44
N ASP A 67 -14.39 -7.34 -4.07
CA ASP A 67 -14.31 -7.54 -5.52
C ASP A 67 -13.97 -6.31 -6.41
N ALA A 68 -13.34 -5.27 -5.86
CA ALA A 68 -12.93 -4.09 -6.65
C ALA A 68 -11.51 -4.21 -7.24
N GLY A 69 -10.69 -5.16 -6.76
CA GLY A 69 -9.26 -5.23 -7.11
C GLY A 69 -8.43 -4.03 -6.62
N ILE A 70 -8.97 -3.24 -5.68
CA ILE A 70 -8.34 -2.06 -5.08
C ILE A 70 -7.79 -2.48 -3.72
N ASP A 71 -6.51 -2.23 -3.49
CA ASP A 71 -5.85 -2.56 -2.22
C ASP A 71 -5.79 -1.31 -1.33
N LEU A 72 -5.42 -0.16 -1.90
CA LEU A 72 -5.32 1.13 -1.21
C LEU A 72 -6.13 2.22 -1.92
N VAL A 73 -6.52 3.24 -1.15
CA VAL A 73 -7.12 4.48 -1.64
C VAL A 73 -6.32 5.65 -1.11
N ALA A 74 -6.02 6.60 -1.98
CA ALA A 74 -5.36 7.85 -1.61
C ALA A 74 -6.20 9.07 -2.01
N GLU A 75 -6.43 9.99 -1.09
CA GLU A 75 -7.07 11.28 -1.41
C GLU A 75 -6.09 12.17 -2.21
N LEU A 76 -6.58 12.81 -3.27
CA LEU A 76 -5.80 13.77 -4.06
C LEU A 76 -5.73 15.11 -3.30
N ARG A 77 -4.52 15.66 -3.12
CA ARG A 77 -4.36 16.92 -2.37
C ARG A 77 -4.87 18.15 -3.12
N ASP A 78 -4.78 18.12 -4.43
CA ASP A 78 -5.18 19.20 -5.32
C ASP A 78 -6.69 19.21 -5.61
N GLU A 79 -7.38 18.10 -5.36
CA GLU A 79 -8.81 17.95 -5.57
C GLU A 79 -9.48 17.27 -4.36
N PRO A 80 -9.91 18.04 -3.34
CA PRO A 80 -10.56 17.50 -2.16
C PRO A 80 -11.80 16.67 -2.50
N GLY A 81 -11.88 15.46 -1.94
CA GLY A 81 -12.95 14.52 -2.25
C GLY A 81 -12.76 13.70 -3.53
N ALA A 82 -11.67 13.89 -4.29
CA ALA A 82 -11.23 12.97 -5.32
C ALA A 82 -10.21 11.97 -4.77
N TYR A 83 -10.27 10.74 -5.29
CA TYR A 83 -9.46 9.62 -4.79
C TYR A 83 -8.80 8.85 -5.92
N ALA A 84 -7.55 8.44 -5.70
CA ALA A 84 -6.85 7.46 -6.52
C ALA A 84 -7.10 6.05 -5.98
N ALA A 85 -7.54 5.14 -6.85
CA ALA A 85 -7.59 3.71 -6.59
C ALA A 85 -6.23 3.08 -6.90
N ILE A 86 -5.66 2.36 -5.93
CA ILE A 86 -4.30 1.83 -6.01
C ILE A 86 -4.32 0.32 -5.82
N GLN A 87 -3.71 -0.39 -6.76
CA GLN A 87 -3.52 -1.83 -6.70
C GLN A 87 -2.05 -2.16 -6.40
N CYS A 88 -1.83 -2.91 -5.33
CA CYS A 88 -0.54 -3.38 -4.86
C CYS A 88 -0.34 -4.83 -5.32
N LYS A 89 0.46 -5.04 -6.38
CA LYS A 89 0.83 -6.39 -6.83
C LYS A 89 2.29 -6.70 -6.55
N PHE A 90 2.51 -7.60 -5.60
CA PHE A 90 3.79 -8.26 -5.41
C PHE A 90 3.91 -9.43 -6.40
N ARG A 91 4.96 -9.42 -7.24
CA ARG A 91 5.26 -10.47 -8.23
C ARG A 91 6.66 -11.04 -7.97
N GLU A 92 6.87 -12.29 -8.36
CA GLU A 92 8.18 -12.97 -8.34
C GLU A 92 9.12 -12.47 -9.44
#